data_AF-A0A933LXX1-F1
#
_entry.id   AF-A0A933LXX1-F1
#
_cell.length_a   1.000
_cell.length_b   1.000
_cell.length_c   1.000
_cell.angle_alpha   90.00
_cell.angle_beta   90.00
_cell.angle_gamma   90.00
#
_symmetry.space_group_name_H-M   'P 1'
#
loop_
_entity.id
_entity.type
_entity.pdbx_description
1 polymer ?
#
loop_
_entity_poly.entity_id
_entity_poly.type
_entity_poly.pdbx_seq_one_letter_code
_entity_poly.pdbx_strand_id
1 'polypeptide(L)'
;MSQYERYHIDVEPAPNVADHPSRFRVHVNRLQLARLLVTELFHYKGDLEVVMSRPCMYGVFSGPVGGFMPRPQNCVGCLRCTVQYPHIVRIEPNPDRLKLGDSYLTPEIVDTILYETSTGRLPVRGAGYRGPCGGPGWDG
;
A
#
# COMPACT_ATOMS: atom_id res chain seq x y z
N MET A 1 36.61 30.64 3.07
CA MET A 1 35.33 29.97 3.32
C MET A 1 35.24 28.82 2.33
N SER A 2 35.33 27.57 2.80
CA SER A 2 35.28 26.38 1.93
C SER A 2 33.90 26.30 1.27
N GLN A 3 33.86 26.36 -0.06
CA GLN A 3 32.64 26.22 -0.86
C GLN A 3 32.18 24.76 -0.75
N TYR A 4 31.18 24.50 0.08
CA TYR A 4 30.60 23.17 0.22
C TYR A 4 29.78 22.87 -1.05
N GLU A 5 30.34 22.06 -1.96
CA GLU A 5 29.59 21.49 -3.07
C GLU A 5 28.92 20.19 -2.61
N ARG A 6 27.58 20.21 -2.57
CA ARG A 6 26.80 19.01 -2.32
C ARG A 6 26.76 18.20 -3.62
N TYR A 7 27.48 17.10 -3.67
CA TYR A 7 27.36 16.14 -4.76
C TYR A 7 25.89 15.69 -4.89
N HIS A 8 25.34 15.81 -6.10
CA HIS A 8 24.04 15.27 -6.43
C HIS A 8 24.25 13.92 -7.13
N ILE A 9 23.73 12.86 -6.52
CA ILE A 9 23.68 11.55 -7.16
C ILE A 9 22.33 11.50 -7.87
N ASP A 10 22.34 11.37 -9.19
CA ASP A 10 21.13 11.17 -9.96
C ASP A 10 20.54 9.80 -9.64
N VAL A 11 19.22 9.79 -9.43
CA VAL A 11 18.50 8.58 -9.04
C VAL A 11 17.38 8.34 -10.03
N GLU A 12 17.43 7.18 -10.69
CA GLU A 12 16.37 6.72 -11.57
C GLU A 12 15.56 5.60 -10.89
N PRO A 13 14.22 5.59 -11.05
CA PRO A 13 13.41 4.55 -10.46
C PRO A 13 13.66 3.21 -11.16
N ALA A 14 14.06 2.21 -10.38
CA ALA A 14 14.29 0.85 -10.87
C ALA A 14 13.03 -0.01 -10.67
N PRO A 15 12.51 -0.68 -11.71
CA PRO A 15 11.39 -1.60 -11.56
C PRO A 15 11.83 -2.85 -10.77
N ASN A 16 10.89 -3.44 -10.03
CA ASN A 16 11.14 -4.70 -9.33
C ASN A 16 11.38 -5.83 -10.33
N VAL A 17 12.46 -6.59 -10.14
CA VAL A 17 12.80 -7.77 -10.97
C VAL A 17 11.88 -8.96 -10.65
N ALA A 18 11.42 -9.05 -9.40
CA ALA A 18 10.52 -10.10 -8.94
C ALA A 18 9.23 -9.50 -8.35
N ASP A 19 8.14 -10.25 -8.46
CA ASP A 19 6.86 -9.84 -7.88
C ASP A 19 6.95 -9.78 -6.35
N HIS A 20 6.78 -8.59 -5.80
CA HIS A 20 6.73 -8.37 -4.37
C HIS A 20 5.28 -8.54 -3.87
N PRO A 21 5.00 -9.47 -2.94
CA PRO A 21 3.65 -9.70 -2.46
C PRO A 21 3.12 -8.48 -1.70
N SER A 22 1.89 -8.07 -2.04
CA SER A 22 1.20 -6.98 -1.35
C SER A 22 1.10 -7.21 0.17
N ARG A 23 1.03 -6.12 0.94
CA ARG A 23 0.95 -6.17 2.40
C ARG A 23 -0.30 -6.89 2.91
N PHE A 24 -1.43 -6.65 2.26
CA PHE A 24 -2.72 -7.21 2.64
C PHE A 24 -3.42 -7.85 1.45
N ARG A 25 -4.14 -8.93 1.71
CA ARG A 25 -5.12 -9.49 0.78
C ARG A 25 -6.46 -8.79 1.01
N VAL A 26 -7.07 -8.33 -0.08
CA VAL A 26 -8.36 -7.64 -0.06
C VAL A 26 -9.39 -8.55 -0.69
N HIS A 27 -10.29 -9.07 0.13
CA HIS A 27 -11.40 -9.91 -0.29
C HIS A 27 -12.67 -9.06 -0.42
N VAL A 28 -13.32 -9.17 -1.58
CA VAL A 28 -14.57 -8.47 -1.86
C VAL A 28 -15.65 -9.48 -2.24
N ASN A 29 -16.77 -9.44 -1.52
CA ASN A 29 -17.96 -10.21 -1.87
C ASN A 29 -18.69 -9.52 -3.03
N ARG A 30 -18.44 -10.00 -4.24
CA ARG A 30 -18.98 -9.45 -5.50
C ARG A 30 -20.50 -9.40 -5.53
N LEU A 31 -21.18 -10.39 -4.95
CA LEU A 31 -22.65 -10.45 -4.94
C LEU A 31 -23.25 -9.36 -4.05
N GLN A 32 -22.68 -9.19 -2.85
CA GLN A 32 -23.16 -8.17 -1.93
C GLN A 32 -22.80 -6.76 -2.40
N LEU A 33 -21.62 -6.59 -3.02
CA LEU A 33 -21.26 -5.33 -3.66
C LEU A 33 -22.25 -4.97 -4.78
N ALA A 34 -22.59 -5.92 -5.65
CA ALA A 34 -23.58 -5.69 -6.70
C ALA A 34 -24.96 -5.32 -6.13
N ARG A 35 -25.43 -6.04 -5.10
CA ARG A 35 -26.70 -5.71 -4.42
C ARG A 35 -26.68 -4.30 -3.83
N LEU A 36 -25.59 -3.90 -3.20
CA LEU A 36 -25.43 -2.56 -2.64
C LEU A 36 -25.48 -1.48 -3.73
N LEU A 37 -24.73 -1.67 -4.81
CA LEU A 37 -24.71 -0.74 -5.95
C LEU A 37 -26.09 -0.60 -6.61
N VAL A 38 -26.83 -1.70 -6.77
CA VAL A 38 -28.21 -1.67 -7.28
C VAL A 38 -29.12 -0.88 -6.34
N THR A 39 -29.04 -1.15 -5.04
CA THR A 39 -29.84 -0.45 -4.02
C THR A 39 -29.57 1.06 -4.05
N GLU A 40 -28.31 1.46 -4.21
CA GLU A 40 -27.92 2.86 -4.29
C GLU A 40 -28.30 3.53 -5.59
N LEU A 41 -28.21 2.81 -6.71
CA LEU A 41 -28.69 3.30 -7.99
C LEU A 41 -30.16 3.71 -7.92
N PHE A 42 -30.99 2.93 -7.21
CA PHE A 42 -32.38 3.28 -6.94
C PHE A 42 -32.52 4.47 -5.99
N HIS A 43 -31.74 4.53 -4.90
CA HIS A 43 -31.81 5.64 -3.94
C HIS A 43 -31.37 6.98 -4.51
N TYR A 44 -30.30 7.01 -5.30
CA TYR A 44 -29.73 8.21 -5.90
C TYR A 44 -30.27 8.50 -7.31
N LYS A 45 -31.39 7.85 -7.70
CA LYS A 45 -32.08 8.06 -8.99
C LYS A 45 -31.14 7.97 -10.21
N GLY A 46 -30.16 7.07 -10.17
CA GLY A 46 -29.24 6.86 -11.29
C GLY A 46 -28.01 7.75 -11.30
N ASP A 47 -27.72 8.53 -10.25
CA ASP A 47 -26.47 9.30 -10.16
C ASP A 47 -25.26 8.37 -9.96
N LEU A 48 -24.69 7.93 -11.07
CA LEU A 48 -23.55 7.02 -11.13
C LEU A 48 -22.28 7.63 -10.51
N GLU A 49 -22.13 8.94 -10.55
CA GLU A 49 -20.95 9.61 -9.98
C GLU A 49 -20.94 9.44 -8.47
N VAL A 50 -22.07 9.68 -7.81
CA VAL A 50 -22.22 9.50 -6.35
C VAL A 50 -22.09 8.03 -5.94
N VAL A 51 -22.71 7.11 -6.69
CA VAL A 51 -22.66 5.67 -6.39
C VAL A 51 -21.22 5.12 -6.53
N MET A 52 -20.46 5.63 -7.51
CA MET A 52 -19.07 5.24 -7.76
C MET A 52 -18.05 6.05 -6.95
N SER A 53 -18.46 7.15 -6.29
CA SER A 53 -17.62 8.03 -5.46
C SER A 53 -17.20 7.41 -4.12
N ARG A 54 -17.07 6.08 -4.04
CA ARG A 54 -16.52 5.40 -2.86
C ARG A 54 -15.06 5.04 -3.03
N PRO A 55 -14.14 6.01 -3.24
CA PRO A 55 -12.75 5.69 -3.34
C PRO A 55 -12.27 5.33 -1.93
N CYS A 56 -11.60 4.19 -1.83
CA CYS A 56 -10.54 4.09 -0.85
C CYS A 56 -9.60 5.29 -1.06
N MET A 57 -9.24 6.01 0.01
CA MET A 57 -8.29 7.14 -0.08
C MET A 57 -7.00 6.73 -0.80
N TYR A 58 -6.59 5.48 -0.65
CA TYR A 58 -5.40 4.90 -1.28
C TYR A 58 -5.64 4.31 -2.66
N GLY A 59 -6.85 4.39 -3.21
CA GLY A 59 -7.14 3.88 -4.57
C GLY A 59 -7.09 2.35 -4.69
N VAL A 60 -7.47 1.63 -3.64
CA VAL A 60 -7.61 0.15 -3.70
C VAL A 60 -8.78 -0.26 -4.61
N PHE A 61 -9.86 0.52 -4.62
CA PHE A 61 -11.07 0.26 -5.39
C PHE A 61 -11.21 1.18 -6.62
N SER A 62 -10.13 1.88 -6.99
CA SER A 62 -10.13 2.74 -8.18
C SER A 62 -9.81 1.93 -9.44
N GLY A 63 -10.58 2.15 -10.52
CA GLY A 63 -10.38 1.50 -11.81
C GLY A 63 -11.67 1.44 -12.64
N PRO A 64 -11.58 1.03 -13.92
CA PRO A 64 -12.72 0.97 -14.83
C PRO A 64 -13.77 -0.06 -14.40
N VAL A 65 -13.34 -1.11 -13.70
CA VAL A 65 -14.21 -2.16 -13.12
C VAL A 65 -14.52 -1.91 -11.64
N GLY A 66 -14.11 -0.75 -11.11
CA GLY A 66 -14.37 -0.29 -9.74
C GLY A 66 -13.98 -1.28 -8.64
N GLY A 67 -14.70 -1.22 -7.51
CA GLY A 67 -14.47 -2.05 -6.33
C GLY A 67 -14.65 -3.56 -6.52
N PHE A 68 -15.03 -4.04 -7.71
CA PHE A 68 -15.13 -5.46 -8.01
C PHE A 68 -13.77 -6.13 -8.22
N MET A 69 -12.77 -5.37 -8.66
CA MET A 69 -11.40 -5.85 -8.84
C MET A 69 -10.46 -4.99 -8.00
N PRO A 70 -10.30 -5.30 -6.70
CA PRO A 70 -9.45 -4.53 -5.82
C PRO A 70 -7.99 -4.63 -6.26
N ARG A 71 -7.22 -3.57 -6.00
CA ARG A 71 -5.77 -3.47 -6.17
C ARG A 71 -5.08 -3.57 -4.80
N PRO A 72 -4.71 -4.78 -4.34
CA PRO A 72 -4.22 -4.98 -2.98
C PRO A 72 -2.87 -4.30 -2.73
N GLN A 73 -2.08 -4.05 -3.77
CA GLN A 73 -0.79 -3.35 -3.72
C GLN A 73 -0.88 -1.94 -3.13
N ASN A 74 -2.04 -1.29 -3.22
CA ASN A 74 -2.25 0.06 -2.69
C ASN A 74 -2.81 0.06 -1.25
N CYS A 75 -3.13 -1.11 -0.68
CA CYS A 75 -3.77 -1.19 0.61
C CYS A 75 -2.75 -0.98 1.74
N VAL A 76 -2.95 0.06 2.56
CA VAL A 76 -2.13 0.32 3.75
C VAL A 76 -2.74 -0.23 5.06
N GLY A 77 -3.94 -0.80 5.00
CA GLY A 77 -4.63 -1.33 6.19
C GLY A 77 -5.32 -0.26 7.05
N CYS A 78 -5.90 0.78 6.44
CA CYS A 78 -6.65 1.81 7.18
C CYS A 78 -8.01 1.32 7.74
N LEU A 79 -8.47 0.14 7.32
CA LEU A 79 -9.70 -0.54 7.77
C LEU A 79 -11.02 0.24 7.63
N ARG A 80 -11.02 1.42 7.01
CA ARG A 80 -12.25 2.21 6.79
C ARG A 80 -13.28 1.43 5.97
N CYS A 81 -12.85 0.72 4.94
CA CYS A 81 -13.75 -0.06 4.08
C CYS A 81 -14.38 -1.26 4.80
N THR A 82 -13.63 -1.94 5.68
CA THR A 82 -14.15 -3.06 6.48
C THR A 82 -15.13 -2.57 7.56
N VAL A 83 -14.90 -1.39 8.15
CA VAL A 83 -15.83 -0.80 9.13
C VAL A 83 -17.12 -0.34 8.46
N GLN A 84 -17.01 0.30 7.29
CA GLN A 84 -18.17 0.82 6.57
C GLN A 84 -19.00 -0.28 5.91
N TYR A 85 -18.36 -1.35 5.44
CA TYR A 85 -19.01 -2.45 4.73
C TYR A 85 -18.50 -3.83 5.22
N PRO A 86 -18.84 -4.24 6.45
CA PRO A 86 -18.26 -5.43 7.09
C PRO A 86 -18.60 -6.74 6.38
N HIS A 87 -19.72 -6.80 5.67
CA HIS A 87 -20.12 -8.00 4.93
C HIS A 87 -19.51 -8.07 3.53
N ILE A 88 -19.10 -6.93 2.97
CA ILE A 88 -18.65 -6.82 1.58
C ILE A 88 -17.13 -6.91 1.48
N VAL A 89 -16.41 -6.22 2.36
CA VAL A 89 -14.94 -6.13 2.29
C VAL A 89 -14.34 -6.77 3.52
N ARG A 90 -13.35 -7.64 3.30
CA ARG A 90 -12.51 -8.22 4.34
C ARG A 90 -11.04 -8.04 3.98
N ILE A 91 -10.26 -7.52 4.92
CA ILE A 91 -8.82 -7.30 4.75
C ILE A 91 -8.10 -8.30 5.66
N GLU A 92 -7.13 -9.01 5.10
CA GLU A 92 -6.31 -9.98 5.83
C GLU A 92 -4.82 -9.74 5.55
N PRO A 93 -3.92 -9.96 6.51
CA PRO A 93 -2.49 -9.97 6.26
C PRO A 93 -2.15 -10.99 5.16
N ASN A 94 -1.27 -10.63 4.23
CA ASN A 94 -0.87 -11.56 3.18
C ASN A 94 0.11 -12.61 3.73
N PRO A 95 -0.24 -13.91 3.76
CA PRO A 95 0.65 -14.95 4.28
C PRO A 95 1.93 -15.09 3.45
N ASP A 96 1.91 -14.78 2.15
CA ASP A 96 3.10 -14.89 1.30
C ASP A 96 4.15 -13.84 1.66
N ARG A 97 3.70 -12.65 2.06
CA ARG A 97 4.57 -11.61 2.57
C ARG A 97 5.13 -11.98 3.95
N LEU A 98 4.33 -12.56 4.82
CA LEU A 98 4.78 -12.95 6.17
C LEU A 98 5.86 -14.04 6.13
N LYS A 99 5.98 -14.75 5.01
CA LYS A 99 7.04 -15.75 4.76
C LYS A 99 8.31 -15.13 4.16
N LEU A 100 8.32 -13.84 3.82
CA LEU A 100 9.51 -13.18 3.28
C LEU A 100 10.56 -13.00 4.37
N GLY A 101 11.80 -13.29 3.99
CA GLY A 101 12.96 -13.07 4.85
C GLY A 101 13.27 -14.24 5.78
N ASP A 102 13.94 -13.93 6.89
CA ASP A 102 14.45 -14.91 7.87
C ASP A 102 14.39 -14.35 9.30
N SER A 103 15.14 -14.94 10.24
CA SER A 103 15.18 -14.49 11.64
C SER A 103 15.75 -13.08 11.84
N TYR A 104 16.50 -12.56 10.87
CA TYR A 104 17.14 -11.25 10.91
C TYR A 104 16.48 -10.27 9.93
N LEU A 105 16.28 -10.70 8.67
CA LEU A 105 15.56 -9.95 7.65
C LEU A 105 14.06 -10.16 7.83
N THR A 106 13.42 -9.27 8.58
CA THR A 106 11.95 -9.25 8.69
C THR A 106 11.32 -8.75 7.38
N PRO A 107 10.05 -9.10 7.09
CA PRO A 107 9.33 -8.57 5.92
C PRO A 107 9.33 -7.04 5.85
N GLU A 108 9.30 -6.35 6.99
CA GLU A 108 9.39 -4.89 7.07
C GLU A 108 10.74 -4.36 6.60
N ILE A 109 11.83 -5.06 6.92
CA ILE A 109 13.17 -4.70 6.45
C ILE A 109 13.28 -4.93 4.94
N VAL A 110 12.73 -6.04 4.44
CA VAL A 110 12.70 -6.36 3.00
C VAL A 110 11.95 -5.27 2.22
N ASP A 111 10.78 -4.84 2.69
CA ASP A 111 10.04 -3.71 2.11
C ASP A 111 10.87 -2.43 2.04
N THR A 112 11.59 -2.14 3.13
CA THR A 112 12.41 -0.93 3.26
C THR A 112 13.53 -0.95 2.23
N ILE A 113 14.24 -2.07 2.11
CA ILE A 113 15.30 -2.28 1.11
C ILE A 113 14.73 -2.18 -0.31
N LEU A 114 13.57 -2.79 -0.58
CA LEU A 114 12.93 -2.71 -1.90
C LEU A 114 12.51 -1.27 -2.23
N TYR A 115 12.02 -0.51 -1.26
CA TYR A 115 11.71 0.90 -1.44
C TYR A 115 12.98 1.72 -1.75
N GLU A 116 14.04 1.51 -0.99
CA GLU A 116 15.34 2.17 -1.17
C GLU A 116 15.92 1.86 -2.55
N THR A 117 15.95 0.60 -2.95
CA THR A 117 16.50 0.17 -4.24
C THR A 117 15.65 0.65 -5.43
N SER A 118 14.31 0.58 -5.33
CA SER A 118 13.41 0.99 -6.41
C SER A 118 13.32 2.50 -6.60
N THR A 119 13.49 3.29 -5.53
CA THR A 119 13.38 4.75 -5.60
C THR A 119 14.72 5.47 -5.51
N GLY A 120 15.78 4.76 -5.12
CA GLY A 120 17.09 5.27 -4.68
C GLY A 120 16.98 6.35 -3.60
N ARG A 121 15.90 6.34 -2.82
CA ARG A 121 15.67 7.27 -1.70
C ARG A 121 15.77 6.53 -0.39
N LEU A 122 16.54 7.12 0.53
CA LEU A 122 16.53 6.67 1.92
C LEU A 122 15.19 7.04 2.57
N PRO A 123 14.51 6.11 3.27
CA PRO A 123 13.23 6.29 3.91
C PRO A 123 13.41 7.04 5.24
N VAL A 124 14.02 8.22 5.20
CA VAL A 124 14.20 9.09 6.36
C VAL A 124 13.29 10.29 6.21
N ARG A 125 12.12 10.22 6.85
CA ARG A 125 11.31 11.40 7.16
C ARG A 125 11.40 11.67 8.66
N GLY A 126 12.48 12.35 9.08
CA GLY A 126 12.48 13.17 10.29
C GLY A 126 12.83 12.54 11.64
N ALA A 127 13.13 11.25 11.71
CA ALA A 127 13.79 10.65 12.88
C ALA A 127 14.87 9.72 12.31
N GLY A 128 16.12 9.81 12.76
CA GLY A 128 17.23 8.95 12.27
C GLY A 128 16.88 7.47 12.31
N TYR A 129 17.71 6.61 11.72
CA TYR A 129 17.50 5.16 11.63
C TYR A 129 17.00 4.59 12.98
N ARG A 130 15.68 4.43 13.12
CA ARG A 130 15.08 3.78 14.28
C ARG A 130 14.92 2.31 13.90
N GLY A 131 15.66 1.44 14.59
CA GLY A 131 15.69 0.01 14.32
C GLY A 131 17.07 -0.58 14.63
N PRO A 132 17.31 -1.86 14.30
CA PRO A 132 18.59 -2.54 14.53
C PRO A 132 19.80 -1.88 13.83
N CYS A 133 19.53 -1.05 12.81
CA CYS A 133 20.53 -0.29 12.07
C CYS A 133 20.77 1.13 12.64
N GLY A 134 20.28 1.42 13.84
CA GLY A 134 20.62 2.63 14.60
C GLY A 134 21.33 2.25 15.90
N GLY A 135 22.36 3.01 16.27
CA GLY A 135 23.20 2.75 17.44
C GLY A 135 24.71 2.65 17.13
N PRO A 136 25.53 2.37 18.17
CA PRO A 136 26.98 2.32 18.05
C PRO A 136 27.42 1.31 16.97
N GLY A 137 28.17 1.79 15.97
CA GLY A 137 28.63 0.99 14.82
C GLY A 137 27.97 1.35 13.49
N TRP A 138 26.82 2.04 13.51
CA TRP A 138 26.11 2.52 12.32
C TRP A 138 26.03 4.05 12.25
N ASP A 139 25.97 4.74 13.39
CA ASP A 139 25.90 6.21 13.50
C ASP A 139 27.29 6.89 13.43
N GLY A 140 28.19 6.37 12.60
CA GLY A 140 29.56 6.86 12.41
C GLY A 140 29.64 8.22 11.71
#